data_AF-A0A564TUJ2-F1
#
_entry.id   AF-A0A564TUJ2-F1
#
_cell.length_a   1.000
_cell.length_b   1.000
_cell.length_c   1.000
_cell.angle_alpha   90.00
_cell.angle_beta   90.00
_cell.angle_gamma   90.00
#
_symmetry.space_group_name_H-M   'P 1'
#
loop_
_entity.id
_entity.type
_entity.pdbx_description
1 polymer ?
#
loop_
_entity_poly.entity_id
_entity_poly.type
_entity_poly.pdbx_seq_one_letter_code
_entity_poly.pdbx_strand_id
1 'polypeptide(L)'
;MDLVKIGKYIAGKRKALGMTQKQLAEKLNMSDKSVSKWERGICLPDVSVYMELCEILGISINEFLAGEDIDAENVEKKSEDNIIQVTKDSKKKQKNLKNILAVVTTFAVIMVLVLGAVFVHKVMQPKNYITAVDRTSAEMKTAELLSGTDGAYLFNFYVKEEYKTLTIYLSEYQAGELINKSKVADLDYDGLESAKRGVIAVIPDFELFRVKLIIADDYSKCSTDFPILENVENREYYGRSATQVEGEVPIQRDTEQGLMALIYAEDGLEAIPVKEMEQGNFREKNDYVYYLSFRFGK
;
A
#
# COMPACT_ATOMS: atom_id res chain seq x y z
N MET A 1 53.12 -1.61 3.34
CA MET A 1 54.18 -1.46 2.32
C MET A 1 54.50 0.02 2.23
N ASP A 2 55.69 0.42 2.67
CA ASP A 2 56.09 1.84 2.73
C ASP A 2 56.77 2.23 1.42
N LEU A 3 56.04 2.96 0.58
CA LEU A 3 56.48 3.38 -0.75
C LEU A 3 57.72 4.28 -0.71
N VAL A 4 57.84 5.10 0.33
CA VAL A 4 58.98 6.02 0.50
C VAL A 4 60.23 5.24 0.88
N LYS A 5 60.08 4.23 1.74
CA LYS A 5 61.17 3.32 2.10
C LYS A 5 61.69 2.54 0.89
N ILE A 6 60.78 1.94 0.12
CA ILE A 6 61.11 1.19 -1.11
C ILE A 6 61.78 2.10 -2.16
N GLY A 7 61.23 3.30 -2.37
CA GLY A 7 61.81 4.27 -3.30
C GLY A 7 63.25 4.65 -2.95
N LYS A 8 63.51 4.92 -1.66
CA LYS A 8 64.88 5.20 -1.17
C LYS A 8 65.81 4.01 -1.36
N TYR A 9 65.31 2.79 -1.15
CA TYR A 9 66.09 1.58 -1.33
C TYR A 9 66.48 1.34 -2.79
N ILE A 10 65.54 1.49 -3.74
CA ILE A 10 65.79 1.47 -5.19
C ILE A 10 66.87 2.50 -5.56
N ALA A 11 66.71 3.73 -5.08
CA ALA A 11 67.66 4.81 -5.35
C ALA A 11 69.06 4.49 -4.79
N GLY A 12 69.12 3.89 -3.60
CA GLY A 12 70.36 3.47 -2.95
C GLY A 12 71.09 2.40 -3.76
N LYS A 13 70.41 1.31 -4.13
CA LYS A 13 70.99 0.21 -4.91
C LYS A 13 71.43 0.66 -6.31
N ARG A 14 70.62 1.47 -6.99
CA ARG A 14 71.00 2.05 -8.29
C ARG A 14 72.29 2.87 -8.19
N LYS A 15 72.39 3.74 -7.18
CA LYS A 15 73.57 4.59 -6.97
C LYS A 15 74.81 3.77 -6.59
N ALA A 16 74.64 2.70 -5.80
CA ALA A 16 75.73 1.78 -5.46
C ALA A 16 76.31 1.09 -6.71
N LEU A 17 75.47 0.83 -7.72
CA LEU A 17 75.87 0.30 -9.02
C LEU A 17 76.38 1.39 -10.00
N GLY A 18 76.51 2.65 -9.56
CA GLY A 18 77.01 3.75 -10.40
C GLY A 18 76.08 4.17 -11.55
N MET A 19 74.84 3.68 -11.58
CA MET A 19 73.89 3.95 -12.67
C MET A 19 73.16 5.28 -12.45
N THR A 20 72.86 6.01 -13.53
CA THR A 20 71.90 7.13 -13.53
C THR A 20 70.46 6.63 -13.64
N GLN A 21 69.47 7.47 -13.29
CA GLN A 21 68.05 7.11 -13.45
C GLN A 21 67.71 6.78 -14.91
N LYS A 22 68.33 7.48 -15.86
CA LYS A 22 68.19 7.23 -17.29
C LYS A 22 68.72 5.85 -17.69
N GLN A 23 69.90 5.46 -17.21
CA GLN A 23 70.48 4.14 -17.50
C GLN A 23 69.67 2.98 -16.91
N LEU A 24 69.09 3.15 -15.71
CA LEU A 24 68.18 2.15 -15.15
C LEU A 24 66.89 2.06 -15.97
N ALA A 25 66.35 3.20 -16.40
CA ALA A 25 65.15 3.24 -17.23
C ALA A 25 65.37 2.61 -18.61
N GLU A 26 66.53 2.84 -19.24
CA GLU A 26 66.92 2.22 -20.51
C GLU A 26 66.99 0.69 -20.41
N LYS A 27 67.55 0.16 -19.32
CA LYS A 27 67.60 -1.29 -19.07
C LYS A 27 66.23 -1.92 -18.89
N LEU A 28 65.25 -1.16 -18.40
CA LEU A 28 63.87 -1.60 -18.18
C LEU A 28 62.93 -1.25 -19.35
N ASN A 29 63.46 -0.65 -20.42
CA ASN A 29 62.68 -0.11 -21.53
C ASN A 29 61.56 0.86 -21.07
N MET A 30 61.86 1.71 -20.09
CA MET A 30 60.93 2.69 -19.50
C MET A 30 61.47 4.12 -19.57
N SER A 31 60.64 5.10 -19.22
CA SER A 31 61.07 6.49 -19.08
C SER A 31 61.82 6.73 -17.76
N ASP A 32 62.84 7.59 -17.79
CA ASP A 32 63.55 8.09 -16.62
C ASP A 32 62.62 8.75 -15.58
N LYS A 33 61.54 9.38 -16.06
CA LYS A 33 60.46 9.92 -15.22
C LYS A 33 59.74 8.83 -14.40
N SER A 34 59.61 7.62 -14.92
CA SER A 34 59.01 6.48 -14.20
C SER A 34 59.89 6.09 -13.01
N VAL A 35 61.19 5.91 -13.26
CA VAL A 35 62.18 5.61 -12.21
C VAL A 35 62.22 6.72 -11.14
N SER A 36 62.18 7.99 -11.56
CA SER A 36 62.13 9.13 -10.63
C SER A 36 60.88 9.15 -9.75
N LYS A 37 59.73 8.66 -10.22
CA LYS A 37 58.51 8.55 -9.40
C LYS A 37 58.66 7.42 -8.38
N TRP A 38 59.26 6.30 -8.77
CA TRP A 38 59.51 5.18 -7.85
C TRP A 38 60.47 5.56 -6.73
N GLU A 39 61.60 6.18 -7.09
CA GLU A 39 62.64 6.57 -6.12
C GLU A 39 62.16 7.62 -5.10
N ARG A 40 61.16 8.43 -5.48
CA ARG A 40 60.51 9.40 -4.60
C ARG A 40 59.33 8.83 -3.81
N GLY A 41 58.99 7.56 -4.00
CA GLY A 41 57.87 6.89 -3.34
C GLY A 41 56.49 7.35 -3.82
N ILE A 42 56.39 7.96 -5.00
CA ILE A 42 55.13 8.46 -5.57
C ILE A 42 54.25 7.30 -6.06
N CYS A 43 54.87 6.28 -6.67
CA CYS A 43 54.20 5.06 -7.11
C CYS A 43 55.22 3.91 -7.19
N LEU A 44 54.74 2.66 -7.37
CA LEU A 44 55.60 1.51 -7.64
C LEU A 44 55.67 1.22 -9.14
N PRO A 45 56.66 0.42 -9.59
CA PRO A 45 56.59 -0.22 -10.90
C PRO A 45 55.34 -1.12 -11.00
N ASP A 46 54.99 -1.52 -12.22
CA ASP A 46 54.03 -2.61 -12.39
C ASP A 46 54.63 -3.93 -11.88
N VAL A 47 53.78 -4.84 -11.40
CA VAL A 47 54.21 -6.16 -10.88
C VAL A 47 55.03 -6.93 -11.91
N SER A 48 54.71 -6.77 -13.20
CA SER A 48 55.47 -7.36 -14.31
C SER A 48 56.95 -6.91 -14.37
N VAL A 49 57.26 -5.71 -13.86
CA VAL A 49 58.59 -5.10 -13.89
C VAL A 49 59.42 -5.46 -12.66
N TYR A 50 58.81 -6.04 -11.63
CA TYR A 50 59.48 -6.27 -10.35
C TYR A 50 60.68 -7.21 -10.47
N MET A 51 60.55 -8.32 -11.19
CA MET A 51 61.62 -9.30 -11.31
C MET A 51 62.83 -8.74 -12.07
N GLU A 52 62.57 -8.06 -13.19
CA GLU A 52 63.60 -7.43 -14.02
C GLU A 52 64.33 -6.29 -13.28
N LEU A 53 63.57 -5.47 -12.53
CA LEU A 53 64.13 -4.43 -11.66
C LEU A 53 65.01 -5.02 -10.56
N CYS A 54 64.56 -6.11 -9.92
CA CYS A 54 65.33 -6.80 -8.88
C CYS A 54 66.63 -7.40 -9.44
N GLU A 55 66.57 -8.00 -10.62
CA GLU A 55 67.73 -8.58 -11.31
C GLU A 55 68.77 -7.52 -11.68
N ILE A 56 68.34 -6.37 -12.22
CA ILE A 56 69.23 -5.25 -12.55
C ILE A 56 69.88 -4.64 -11.30
N LEU A 57 69.15 -4.60 -10.18
CA LEU A 57 69.63 -4.02 -8.92
C LEU A 57 70.38 -5.01 -8.03
N GLY A 58 70.39 -6.31 -8.38
CA GLY A 58 71.04 -7.35 -7.61
C GLY A 58 70.42 -7.58 -6.23
N ILE A 59 69.10 -7.44 -6.13
CA ILE A 59 68.32 -7.64 -4.90
C ILE A 59 67.26 -8.71 -5.09
N SER A 60 66.84 -9.37 -4.02
CA SER A 60 65.70 -10.28 -4.04
C SER A 60 64.37 -9.51 -4.06
N ILE A 61 63.31 -10.18 -4.51
CA ILE A 61 61.96 -9.61 -4.46
C ILE A 61 61.54 -9.27 -3.02
N ASN A 62 61.98 -10.04 -2.03
CA ASN A 62 61.65 -9.79 -0.64
C ASN A 62 62.33 -8.51 -0.13
N GLU A 63 63.61 -8.30 -0.47
CA GLU A 63 64.34 -7.06 -0.15
C GLU A 63 63.70 -5.84 -0.80
N PHE A 64 63.28 -5.97 -2.08
CA PHE A 64 62.53 -4.92 -2.77
C PHE A 64 61.21 -4.58 -2.06
N LEU A 65 60.41 -5.58 -1.68
CA LEU A 65 59.12 -5.36 -1.02
C LEU A 65 59.26 -4.85 0.42
N ALA A 66 60.36 -5.19 1.10
CA ALA A 66 60.69 -4.72 2.45
C ALA A 66 61.34 -3.32 2.46
N GLY A 67 61.95 -2.93 1.34
CA GLY A 67 62.69 -1.67 1.19
C GLY A 67 63.97 -1.62 2.04
N GLU A 68 64.57 -2.77 2.33
CA GLU A 68 65.81 -2.93 3.08
C GLU A 68 66.47 -4.27 2.73
N ASP A 69 67.78 -4.37 2.98
CA ASP A 69 68.50 -5.64 2.88
C ASP A 69 67.94 -6.61 3.93
N ILE A 70 67.73 -7.86 3.53
CA ILE A 70 67.20 -8.89 4.42
C ILE A 70 68.27 -9.96 4.55
N ASP A 71 68.87 -10.05 5.74
CA ASP A 71 69.75 -11.15 6.07
C ASP A 71 69.00 -12.49 5.97
N ALA A 72 69.63 -13.46 5.28
CA ALA A 72 69.04 -14.74 4.88
C ALA A 72 68.55 -15.63 6.03
N GLU A 73 68.76 -15.24 7.28
CA GLU A 73 68.45 -16.02 8.47
C GLU A 73 67.05 -15.73 9.07
N ASN A 74 66.30 -14.74 8.55
CA ASN A 74 64.96 -14.36 9.08
C ASN A 74 63.82 -14.36 8.03
N VAL A 75 64.05 -14.84 6.82
CA VAL A 75 63.07 -14.82 5.72
C VAL A 75 61.97 -15.89 5.87
N GLU A 76 62.31 -17.10 6.32
CA GLU A 76 61.33 -18.20 6.42
C GLU A 76 60.26 -17.95 7.49
N LYS A 77 60.64 -17.59 8.72
CA LYS A 77 59.68 -17.33 9.81
C LYS A 77 58.70 -16.19 9.52
N LYS A 78 59.19 -15.07 8.96
CA LYS A 78 58.32 -13.94 8.60
C LYS A 78 57.39 -14.25 7.42
N SER A 79 57.78 -15.16 6.53
CA SER A 79 56.95 -15.59 5.41
C SER A 79 55.83 -16.53 5.85
N GLU A 80 56.14 -17.46 6.76
CA GLU A 80 55.15 -18.36 7.37
C GLU A 80 54.08 -17.61 8.17
N ASP A 81 54.49 -16.65 9.02
CA ASP A 81 53.56 -15.85 9.83
C ASP A 81 52.63 -14.99 8.96
N ASN A 82 53.15 -14.37 7.89
CA ASN A 82 52.34 -13.58 6.96
C ASN A 82 51.31 -14.43 6.19
N ILE A 83 51.67 -15.65 5.75
CA ILE A 83 50.75 -16.56 5.05
C ILE A 83 49.61 -17.00 5.98
N ILE A 84 49.92 -17.32 7.24
CA ILE A 84 48.91 -17.71 8.24
C ILE A 84 47.98 -16.54 8.56
N GLN A 85 48.51 -15.31 8.66
CA GLN A 85 47.72 -14.11 8.95
C GLN A 85 46.76 -13.78 7.80
N VAL A 86 47.22 -13.82 6.54
CA VAL A 86 46.37 -13.62 5.35
C VAL A 86 45.25 -14.68 5.26
N THR A 87 45.56 -15.93 5.60
CA THR A 87 44.58 -17.02 5.61
C THR A 87 43.54 -16.87 6.74
N LYS A 88 43.93 -16.33 7.90
CA LYS A 88 43.00 -16.04 9.00
C LYS A 88 42.11 -14.83 8.71
N ASP A 89 42.66 -13.75 8.15
CA ASP A 89 41.91 -12.54 7.83
C ASP A 89 40.88 -12.76 6.73
N SER A 90 41.22 -13.54 5.71
CA SER A 90 40.28 -13.95 4.66
C SER A 90 39.10 -14.77 5.22
N LYS A 91 39.36 -15.77 6.07
CA LYS A 91 38.32 -16.56 6.76
C LYS A 91 37.45 -15.70 7.69
N LYS A 92 38.05 -14.78 8.45
CA LYS A 92 37.32 -13.86 9.35
C LYS A 92 36.42 -12.90 8.57
N LYS A 93 36.94 -12.33 7.47
CA LYS A 93 36.17 -11.46 6.56
C LYS A 93 35.01 -12.22 5.93
N GLN A 94 35.24 -13.47 5.52
CA GLN A 94 34.19 -14.35 4.97
C GLN A 94 33.12 -14.71 6.01
N LYS A 95 33.49 -14.95 7.28
CA LYS A 95 32.55 -15.19 8.39
C LYS A 95 31.72 -13.94 8.70
N ASN A 96 32.35 -12.77 8.76
CA ASN A 96 31.64 -11.51 8.99
C ASN A 96 30.66 -11.21 7.84
N LEU A 97 31.04 -11.48 6.59
CA LEU A 97 30.16 -11.31 5.44
C LEU A 97 28.94 -12.26 5.51
N LYS A 98 29.15 -13.53 5.88
CA LYS A 98 28.05 -14.49 6.09
C LYS A 98 27.12 -14.06 7.23
N ASN A 99 27.66 -13.50 8.32
CA ASN A 99 26.85 -12.97 9.42
C ASN A 99 26.02 -11.76 8.99
N ILE A 100 26.61 -10.81 8.24
CA ILE A 100 25.88 -9.65 7.70
C ILE A 100 24.76 -10.12 6.78
N LEU A 101 25.05 -11.07 5.87
CA LEU A 101 24.05 -11.63 4.96
C LEU A 101 22.90 -12.30 5.71
N ALA A 102 23.20 -13.06 6.77
CA ALA A 102 22.18 -13.69 7.62
C ALA A 102 21.29 -12.63 8.29
N VAL A 103 21.87 -11.57 8.86
CA VAL A 103 21.11 -10.48 9.50
C VAL A 103 20.21 -9.75 8.50
N VAL A 104 20.74 -9.42 7.31
CA VAL A 104 19.96 -8.76 6.25
C VAL A 104 18.80 -9.64 5.77
N THR A 105 19.04 -10.94 5.61
CA THR A 105 18.01 -11.90 5.20
C THR A 105 16.91 -12.03 6.25
N THR A 106 17.28 -12.16 7.53
CA THR A 106 16.32 -12.22 8.64
C THR A 106 15.49 -10.94 8.72
N PHE A 107 16.13 -9.77 8.57
CA PHE A 107 15.43 -8.49 8.56
C PHE A 107 14.43 -8.38 7.40
N ALA A 108 14.82 -8.82 6.20
CA ALA A 108 13.93 -8.83 5.03
C ALA A 108 12.70 -9.72 5.26
N VAL A 109 12.88 -10.92 5.83
CA VAL A 109 11.77 -11.82 6.18
C VAL A 109 10.82 -11.19 7.19
N ILE A 110 11.36 -10.57 8.25
CA ILE A 110 10.54 -9.87 9.25
C ILE A 110 9.75 -8.73 8.60
N MET A 111 10.38 -7.95 7.72
CA MET A 111 9.70 -6.85 7.03
C MET A 111 8.53 -7.35 6.17
N VAL A 112 8.71 -8.45 5.44
CA VAL A 112 7.62 -9.06 4.65
C VAL A 112 6.48 -9.55 5.56
N LEU A 113 6.80 -10.16 6.70
CA LEU A 113 5.79 -10.60 7.67
C LEU A 113 5.00 -9.42 8.25
N VAL A 114 5.69 -8.32 8.61
CA VAL A 114 5.05 -7.10 9.12
C VAL A 114 4.15 -6.46 8.05
N LEU A 115 4.64 -6.33 6.83
CA LEU A 115 3.84 -5.81 5.71
C LEU A 115 2.62 -6.69 5.42
N GLY A 116 2.79 -8.01 5.46
CA GLY A 116 1.71 -8.98 5.34
C GLY A 116 0.67 -8.81 6.45
N ALA A 117 1.11 -8.69 7.70
CA ALA A 117 0.22 -8.47 8.85
C ALA A 117 -0.56 -7.14 8.74
N VAL A 118 0.11 -6.05 8.34
CA VAL A 118 -0.53 -4.75 8.12
C VAL A 118 -1.55 -4.82 6.98
N PHE A 119 -1.21 -5.51 5.88
CA PHE A 119 -2.11 -5.71 4.75
C PHE A 119 -3.35 -6.51 5.14
N VAL A 120 -3.16 -7.65 5.81
CA VAL A 120 -4.27 -8.47 6.33
C VAL A 120 -5.12 -7.66 7.28
N HIS A 121 -4.51 -6.92 8.22
CA HIS A 121 -5.23 -6.06 9.14
C HIS A 121 -6.06 -5.01 8.40
N LYS A 122 -5.50 -4.34 7.38
CA LYS A 122 -6.21 -3.30 6.62
C LYS A 122 -7.35 -3.86 5.75
N VAL A 123 -7.19 -5.05 5.19
CA VAL A 123 -8.19 -5.68 4.30
C VAL A 123 -9.29 -6.39 5.09
N MET A 124 -8.97 -7.02 6.23
CA MET A 124 -9.92 -7.74 7.07
C MET A 124 -10.65 -6.85 8.10
N GLN A 125 -10.35 -5.55 8.16
CA GLN A 125 -11.14 -4.62 8.95
C GLN A 125 -12.56 -4.57 8.39
N PRO A 126 -13.60 -4.74 9.24
CA PRO A 126 -14.98 -4.63 8.78
C PRO A 126 -15.19 -3.18 8.34
N LYS A 127 -15.32 -3.00 7.01
CA LYS A 127 -15.66 -1.69 6.45
C LYS A 127 -17.06 -1.35 6.94
N ASN A 128 -17.30 -0.09 7.27
CA ASN A 128 -18.67 0.36 7.52
C ASN A 128 -19.49 0.02 6.27
N TYR A 129 -20.63 -0.63 6.40
CA TYR A 129 -21.43 -1.04 5.26
C TYR A 129 -22.92 -0.94 5.56
N ILE A 130 -23.69 -0.82 4.48
CA ILE A 130 -25.11 -1.12 4.46
C ILE A 130 -25.35 -2.23 3.44
N THR A 131 -26.28 -3.13 3.72
CA THR A 131 -26.63 -4.22 2.82
C THR A 131 -28.12 -4.47 2.87
N ALA A 132 -28.71 -4.81 1.72
CA ALA A 132 -30.08 -5.30 1.69
C ALA A 132 -30.16 -6.69 2.33
N VAL A 133 -31.18 -6.91 3.15
CA VAL A 133 -31.43 -8.22 3.78
C VAL A 133 -31.86 -9.22 2.72
N ASP A 134 -31.33 -10.45 2.81
CA ASP A 134 -31.63 -11.53 1.87
C ASP A 134 -33.14 -11.84 1.87
N ARG A 135 -33.75 -11.90 0.67
CA ARG A 135 -35.18 -12.18 0.47
C ARG A 135 -35.62 -13.56 0.98
N THR A 136 -34.69 -14.48 1.18
CA THR A 136 -34.94 -15.83 1.69
C THR A 136 -34.73 -15.95 3.21
N SER A 137 -34.22 -14.90 3.86
CA SER A 137 -34.00 -14.88 5.31
C SER A 137 -35.31 -14.93 6.10
N ALA A 138 -35.24 -15.50 7.31
CA ALA A 138 -36.38 -15.54 8.23
C ALA A 138 -36.83 -14.13 8.64
N GLU A 139 -35.89 -13.20 8.79
CA GLU A 139 -36.15 -11.79 9.10
C GLU A 139 -37.00 -11.13 8.01
N MET A 140 -36.59 -11.26 6.74
CA MET A 140 -37.34 -10.71 5.62
C MET A 140 -38.72 -11.37 5.50
N LYS A 141 -38.82 -12.69 5.61
CA LYS A 141 -40.12 -13.39 5.54
C LYS A 141 -41.06 -12.95 6.64
N THR A 142 -40.54 -12.70 7.84
CA THR A 142 -41.34 -12.16 8.96
C THR A 142 -41.81 -10.74 8.66
N ALA A 143 -40.94 -9.87 8.14
CA ALA A 143 -41.32 -8.52 7.78
C ALA A 143 -42.36 -8.49 6.64
N GLU A 144 -42.20 -9.30 5.60
CA GLU A 144 -43.19 -9.46 4.51
C GLU A 144 -44.56 -9.88 5.06
N LEU A 145 -44.61 -10.85 5.98
CA LEU A 145 -45.86 -11.29 6.62
C LEU A 145 -46.54 -10.18 7.42
N LEU A 146 -45.77 -9.30 8.06
CA LEU A 146 -46.29 -8.19 8.87
C LEU A 146 -46.64 -6.93 8.05
N SER A 147 -46.07 -6.79 6.86
CA SER A 147 -46.17 -5.58 6.03
C SER A 147 -47.27 -5.63 4.98
N GLY A 148 -47.98 -6.76 4.87
CA GLY A 148 -49.09 -6.91 3.92
C GLY A 148 -48.63 -7.33 2.53
N THR A 149 -49.47 -7.09 1.53
CA THR A 149 -49.28 -7.58 0.15
C THR A 149 -48.13 -6.89 -0.59
N ASP A 150 -47.74 -5.70 -0.14
CA ASP A 150 -46.80 -4.82 -0.84
C ASP A 150 -45.35 -5.07 -0.41
N GLY A 151 -45.17 -5.92 0.60
CA GLY A 151 -43.89 -6.40 1.10
C GLY A 151 -43.14 -5.37 1.94
N ALA A 152 -41.86 -5.65 2.15
CA ALA A 152 -40.96 -4.80 2.90
C ALA A 152 -39.56 -4.85 2.29
N TYR A 153 -38.82 -3.76 2.44
CA TYR A 153 -37.41 -3.69 2.12
C TYR A 153 -36.64 -3.43 3.41
N LEU A 154 -35.76 -4.35 3.78
CA LEU A 154 -34.94 -4.26 4.97
C LEU A 154 -33.48 -4.07 4.60
N PHE A 155 -32.80 -3.21 5.34
CA PHE A 155 -31.39 -2.94 5.18
C PHE A 155 -30.70 -3.00 6.54
N ASN A 156 -29.66 -3.82 6.63
CA ASN A 156 -28.81 -3.87 7.81
C ASN A 156 -27.60 -2.98 7.57
N PHE A 157 -27.25 -2.17 8.54
CA PHE A 157 -26.00 -1.42 8.53
C PHE A 157 -25.08 -1.85 9.67
N TYR A 158 -23.78 -1.76 9.41
CA TYR A 158 -22.73 -1.89 10.41
C TYR A 158 -21.78 -0.71 10.30
N VAL A 159 -21.54 -0.02 11.42
CA VAL A 159 -20.59 1.08 11.51
C VAL A 159 -19.65 0.82 12.68
N LYS A 160 -18.35 0.71 12.39
CA LYS A 160 -17.31 0.44 13.39
C LYS A 160 -17.01 1.68 14.24
N GLU A 161 -16.90 2.83 13.59
CA GLU A 161 -16.60 4.12 14.21
C GLU A 161 -17.90 4.84 14.63
N GLU A 162 -17.83 5.72 15.62
CA GLU A 162 -18.98 6.51 16.05
C GLU A 162 -19.45 7.50 14.98
N TYR A 163 -20.75 7.77 14.91
CA TYR A 163 -21.38 8.79 14.06
C TYR A 163 -22.35 9.60 14.91
N LYS A 164 -22.62 10.86 14.56
CA LYS A 164 -23.60 11.66 15.30
C LYS A 164 -25.00 11.55 14.72
N THR A 165 -25.10 11.43 13.40
CA THR A 165 -26.38 11.42 12.71
C THR A 165 -26.46 10.33 11.65
N LEU A 166 -27.63 9.68 11.56
CA LEU A 166 -28.04 8.90 10.40
C LEU A 166 -29.28 9.57 9.81
N THR A 167 -29.10 10.20 8.65
CA THR A 167 -30.16 10.91 7.95
C THR A 167 -30.59 10.15 6.70
N ILE A 168 -31.90 10.05 6.47
CA ILE A 168 -32.49 9.53 5.23
C ILE A 168 -33.16 10.66 4.47
N TYR A 169 -32.84 10.76 3.19
CA TYR A 169 -33.42 11.71 2.27
C TYR A 169 -34.34 10.99 1.28
N LEU A 170 -35.40 11.69 0.89
CA LEU A 170 -36.26 11.32 -0.22
C LEU A 170 -36.07 12.35 -1.33
N SER A 171 -35.72 11.88 -2.52
CA SER A 171 -35.71 12.67 -3.74
C SER A 171 -36.80 12.15 -4.68
N GLU A 172 -37.70 13.03 -5.10
CA GLU A 172 -38.83 12.72 -5.98
C GLU A 172 -38.50 13.22 -7.38
N TYR A 173 -38.54 12.31 -8.35
CA TYR A 173 -38.35 12.62 -9.75
C TYR A 173 -39.64 12.39 -10.53
N GLN A 174 -39.91 13.26 -11.49
CA GLN A 174 -40.98 13.11 -12.46
C GLN A 174 -40.40 13.16 -13.86
N ALA A 175 -40.63 12.12 -14.65
CA ALA A 175 -40.06 11.97 -15.99
C ALA A 175 -38.55 12.28 -16.06
N GLY A 176 -37.79 11.82 -15.04
CA GLY A 176 -36.34 12.02 -14.93
C GLY A 176 -35.89 13.36 -14.32
N GLU A 177 -36.78 14.33 -14.11
CA GLU A 177 -36.44 15.63 -13.50
C GLU A 177 -36.68 15.61 -11.99
N LEU A 178 -35.74 16.17 -11.20
CA LEU A 178 -35.89 16.29 -9.75
C LEU A 178 -36.93 17.36 -9.41
N ILE A 179 -38.04 16.96 -8.77
CA ILE A 179 -39.13 17.85 -8.38
C ILE A 179 -39.00 18.26 -6.92
N ASN A 180 -38.62 17.33 -6.04
CA ASN A 180 -38.51 17.59 -4.61
C ASN A 180 -37.36 16.81 -3.98
N LYS A 181 -36.75 17.38 -2.95
CA LYS A 181 -35.81 16.68 -2.07
C LYS A 181 -36.03 17.09 -0.62
N SER A 182 -36.28 16.11 0.24
CA SER A 182 -36.57 16.35 1.65
C SER A 182 -35.84 15.38 2.56
N LYS A 183 -35.63 15.79 3.82
CA LYS A 183 -35.19 14.89 4.88
C LYS A 183 -36.43 14.20 5.45
N VAL A 184 -36.48 12.86 5.35
CA VAL A 184 -37.67 12.09 5.78
C VAL A 184 -37.47 11.43 7.15
N ALA A 185 -36.25 11.04 7.49
CA ALA A 185 -35.92 10.50 8.81
C ALA A 185 -34.53 10.95 9.26
N ASP A 186 -34.35 11.03 10.57
CA ASP A 186 -33.07 11.39 11.20
C ASP A 186 -32.96 10.68 12.56
N LEU A 187 -31.81 10.07 12.80
CA LEU A 187 -31.38 9.57 14.10
C LEU A 187 -30.20 10.41 14.53
N ASP A 188 -30.41 11.24 15.55
CA ASP A 188 -29.36 12.04 16.18
C ASP A 188 -29.01 11.43 17.53
N TYR A 189 -27.72 11.22 17.78
CA TYR A 189 -27.23 10.66 19.04
C TYR A 189 -26.83 11.74 20.06
N ASP A 190 -26.91 13.05 19.75
CA ASP A 190 -26.78 14.16 20.72
C ASP A 190 -25.57 14.03 21.70
N GLY A 191 -24.45 13.46 21.23
CA GLY A 191 -23.24 13.23 22.05
C GLY A 191 -23.21 11.92 22.85
N LEU A 192 -24.18 11.03 22.65
CA LEU A 192 -24.19 9.64 23.10
C LEU A 192 -23.44 8.73 22.11
N GLU A 193 -23.03 7.54 22.57
CA GLU A 193 -22.44 6.52 21.70
C GLU A 193 -23.48 6.04 20.67
N SER A 194 -23.14 6.13 19.38
CA SER A 194 -23.98 5.63 18.30
C SER A 194 -23.99 4.11 18.22
N ALA A 195 -25.13 3.53 17.85
CA ALA A 195 -25.23 2.10 17.65
C ALA A 195 -24.35 1.63 16.49
N LYS A 196 -23.61 0.54 16.70
CA LYS A 196 -22.77 -0.06 15.66
C LYS A 196 -23.57 -0.83 14.62
N ARG A 197 -24.82 -1.20 14.94
CA ARG A 197 -25.71 -1.97 14.09
C ARG A 197 -27.11 -1.39 14.16
N GLY A 198 -27.83 -1.48 13.06
CA GLY A 198 -29.24 -1.14 13.02
C GLY A 198 -29.87 -1.58 11.71
N VAL A 199 -31.17 -1.38 11.65
CA VAL A 199 -32.05 -1.78 10.56
C VAL A 199 -32.78 -0.56 10.04
N ILE A 200 -32.82 -0.41 8.72
CA ILE A 200 -33.73 0.49 8.01
C ILE A 200 -34.79 -0.38 7.34
N ALA A 201 -36.06 -0.10 7.59
CA ALA A 201 -37.19 -0.75 6.95
C ALA A 201 -37.99 0.26 6.13
N VAL A 202 -38.23 -0.06 4.87
CA VAL A 202 -39.08 0.69 3.95
C VAL A 202 -40.27 -0.18 3.59
N ILE A 203 -41.46 0.26 3.98
CA ILE A 203 -42.70 -0.51 3.88
C ILE A 203 -43.68 0.32 3.03
N PRO A 204 -43.79 0.04 1.73
CA PRO A 204 -44.83 0.65 0.90
C PRO A 204 -46.21 0.10 1.29
N ASP A 205 -47.21 0.98 1.24
CA ASP A 205 -48.63 0.67 1.37
C ASP A 205 -49.34 1.30 0.17
N PHE A 206 -49.70 0.47 -0.80
CA PHE A 206 -50.28 0.91 -2.06
C PHE A 206 -51.77 1.16 -2.00
N GLU A 207 -52.46 0.63 -0.99
CA GLU A 207 -53.86 0.97 -0.74
C GLU A 207 -53.96 2.41 -0.24
N LEU A 208 -53.03 2.80 0.65
CA LEU A 208 -52.97 4.16 1.19
C LEU A 208 -52.10 5.12 0.37
N PHE A 209 -51.33 4.61 -0.60
CA PHE A 209 -50.32 5.36 -1.35
C PHE A 209 -49.36 6.10 -0.41
N ARG A 210 -48.85 5.39 0.59
CA ARG A 210 -47.85 5.91 1.53
C ARG A 210 -46.72 4.91 1.70
N VAL A 211 -45.56 5.40 2.12
CA VAL A 211 -44.43 4.57 2.47
C VAL A 211 -44.05 4.86 3.90
N LYS A 212 -44.05 3.82 4.73
CA LYS A 212 -43.56 3.89 6.11
C LYS A 212 -42.07 3.59 6.11
N LEU A 213 -41.30 4.49 6.72
CA LEU A 213 -39.87 4.36 6.92
C LEU A 213 -39.60 4.21 8.42
N ILE A 214 -38.92 3.13 8.79
CA ILE A 214 -38.54 2.84 10.16
C ILE A 214 -37.02 2.71 10.20
N ILE A 215 -36.38 3.39 11.13
CA ILE A 215 -34.98 3.16 11.45
C ILE A 215 -34.91 2.75 12.91
N ALA A 216 -34.26 1.63 13.18
CA ALA A 216 -34.14 1.10 14.52
C ALA A 216 -32.73 0.57 14.76
N ASP A 217 -32.21 0.85 15.96
CA ASP A 217 -30.97 0.30 16.46
C ASP A 217 -31.12 -0.11 17.94
N ASP A 218 -30.01 -0.47 18.59
CA ASP A 218 -30.02 -0.94 19.99
C ASP A 218 -30.47 0.13 21.01
N TYR A 219 -30.42 1.41 20.65
CA TYR A 219 -30.68 2.56 21.53
C TYR A 219 -31.92 3.37 21.12
N SER A 220 -32.19 3.47 19.83
CA SER A 220 -33.16 4.41 19.29
C SER A 220 -34.01 3.81 18.17
N LYS A 221 -35.22 4.36 18.04
CA LYS A 221 -36.15 4.02 16.97
C LYS A 221 -36.82 5.30 16.46
N CYS A 222 -36.72 5.51 15.15
CA CYS A 222 -37.44 6.53 14.40
C CYS A 222 -38.45 5.85 13.48
N SER A 223 -39.68 6.39 13.40
CA SER A 223 -40.70 5.94 12.47
C SER A 223 -41.37 7.17 11.87
N THR A 224 -41.45 7.19 10.55
CA THR A 224 -42.03 8.27 9.75
C THR A 224 -42.76 7.65 8.56
N ASP A 225 -43.52 8.46 7.85
CA ASP A 225 -44.16 8.04 6.61
C ASP A 225 -44.37 9.23 5.66
N PHE A 226 -44.32 8.95 4.36
CA PHE A 226 -44.48 9.96 3.32
C PHE A 226 -45.45 9.46 2.23
N PRO A 227 -46.22 10.37 1.61
CA PRO A 227 -47.11 10.00 0.52
C PRO A 227 -46.31 9.66 -0.75
N ILE A 228 -46.89 8.81 -1.60
CA ILE A 228 -46.43 8.54 -2.95
C ILE A 228 -47.60 8.76 -3.92
N LEU A 229 -47.32 9.18 -5.15
CA LEU A 229 -48.33 9.46 -6.18
C LEU A 229 -49.48 10.35 -5.67
N GLU A 230 -49.14 11.38 -4.87
CA GLU A 230 -50.14 12.30 -4.34
C GLU A 230 -50.73 13.15 -5.47
N ASN A 231 -52.07 13.23 -5.52
CA ASN A 231 -52.80 13.94 -6.57
C ASN A 231 -52.56 13.43 -8.01
N VAL A 232 -52.08 12.19 -8.17
CA VAL A 232 -51.93 11.53 -9.49
C VAL A 232 -53.22 10.79 -9.82
N GLU A 233 -53.82 11.11 -10.98
CA GLU A 233 -55.01 10.40 -11.49
C GLU A 233 -54.63 9.00 -11.98
N ASN A 234 -55.55 8.03 -11.86
CA ASN A 234 -55.37 6.64 -12.32
C ASN A 234 -54.14 5.91 -11.73
N ARG A 235 -53.57 6.41 -10.64
CA ARG A 235 -52.36 5.90 -9.98
C ARG A 235 -52.43 4.42 -9.57
N GLU A 236 -53.63 3.87 -9.43
CA GLU A 236 -53.87 2.45 -9.18
C GLU A 236 -53.45 1.53 -10.34
N TYR A 237 -53.42 2.05 -11.58
CA TYR A 237 -53.06 1.30 -12.79
C TYR A 237 -51.58 1.38 -13.15
N TYR A 238 -50.80 2.22 -12.45
CA TYR A 238 -49.38 2.36 -12.71
C TYR A 238 -48.65 1.03 -12.44
N GLY A 239 -47.78 0.65 -13.37
CA GLY A 239 -46.79 -0.38 -13.14
C GLY A 239 -45.88 0.01 -11.97
N ARG A 240 -45.47 -0.98 -11.17
CA ARG A 240 -44.64 -0.76 -9.96
C ARG A 240 -43.36 -1.57 -10.05
N SER A 241 -42.23 -0.94 -9.74
CA SER A 241 -40.94 -1.60 -9.59
C SER A 241 -40.17 -1.00 -8.42
N ALA A 242 -39.23 -1.77 -7.88
CA ALA A 242 -38.30 -1.28 -6.89
C ALA A 242 -36.90 -1.80 -7.18
N THR A 243 -35.92 -0.93 -7.00
CA THR A 243 -34.50 -1.23 -7.06
C THR A 243 -33.89 -0.95 -5.69
N GLN A 244 -32.86 -1.68 -5.30
CA GLN A 244 -32.18 -1.50 -4.02
C GLN A 244 -30.68 -1.72 -4.19
N VAL A 245 -29.89 -1.29 -3.20
CA VAL A 245 -28.47 -1.60 -3.17
C VAL A 245 -28.20 -3.11 -3.24
N GLU A 246 -27.17 -3.48 -3.99
CA GLU A 246 -26.75 -4.88 -4.17
C GLU A 246 -25.46 -5.16 -3.38
N GLY A 247 -25.52 -6.20 -2.55
CA GLY A 247 -24.40 -6.61 -1.69
C GLY A 247 -24.06 -5.58 -0.61
N GLU A 248 -22.86 -5.72 -0.05
CA GLU A 248 -22.34 -4.76 0.93
C GLU A 248 -21.90 -3.47 0.22
N VAL A 249 -22.60 -2.37 0.49
CA VAL A 249 -22.23 -1.02 0.04
C VAL A 249 -21.42 -0.35 1.15
N PRO A 250 -20.14 0.01 0.89
CA PRO A 250 -19.32 0.71 1.86
C PRO A 250 -19.91 2.08 2.21
N ILE A 251 -20.04 2.37 3.49
CA ILE A 251 -20.50 3.67 3.99
C ILE A 251 -19.34 4.66 3.93
N GLN A 252 -19.54 5.73 3.16
CA GLN A 252 -18.70 6.91 3.06
C GLN A 252 -19.22 7.97 4.02
N ARG A 253 -18.38 8.40 4.95
CA ARG A 253 -18.76 9.41 5.94
C ARG A 253 -19.07 10.74 5.30
N ASP A 254 -20.05 11.44 5.87
CA ASP A 254 -20.49 12.78 5.47
C ASP A 254 -20.89 12.87 3.97
N THR A 255 -21.14 11.73 3.32
CA THR A 255 -21.49 11.61 1.91
C THR A 255 -22.87 10.97 1.79
N GLU A 256 -23.71 11.53 0.93
CA GLU A 256 -25.01 10.97 0.62
C GLU A 256 -24.86 9.83 -0.39
N GLN A 257 -25.45 8.67 -0.09
CA GLN A 257 -25.38 7.46 -0.91
C GLN A 257 -26.77 6.88 -1.13
N GLY A 258 -27.00 6.26 -2.28
CA GLY A 258 -28.26 5.63 -2.63
C GLY A 258 -28.56 4.40 -1.79
N LEU A 259 -29.83 4.25 -1.41
CA LEU A 259 -30.35 3.08 -0.69
C LEU A 259 -31.23 2.21 -1.59
N MET A 260 -32.26 2.83 -2.14
CA MET A 260 -33.26 2.16 -2.97
C MET A 260 -34.10 3.19 -3.72
N ALA A 261 -34.88 2.72 -4.69
CA ALA A 261 -35.90 3.55 -5.32
C ALA A 261 -37.17 2.75 -5.58
N LEU A 262 -38.31 3.43 -5.44
CA LEU A 262 -39.61 2.97 -5.91
C LEU A 262 -39.93 3.69 -7.22
N ILE A 263 -40.33 2.92 -8.23
CA ILE A 263 -40.47 3.39 -9.62
C ILE A 263 -41.89 3.09 -10.08
N TYR A 264 -42.55 4.10 -10.64
CA TYR A 264 -43.92 4.01 -11.15
C TYR A 264 -43.99 4.55 -12.57
N ALA A 265 -44.69 3.85 -13.44
CA ALA A 265 -44.95 4.29 -14.81
C ALA A 265 -46.27 3.70 -15.34
N GLU A 266 -47.02 4.47 -16.11
CA GLU A 266 -48.25 4.04 -16.78
C GLU A 266 -47.92 3.17 -18.01
N ASP A 267 -47.06 3.67 -18.90
CA ASP A 267 -46.72 3.05 -20.20
C ASP A 267 -45.41 2.24 -20.17
N GLY A 268 -45.22 1.50 -19.07
CA GLY A 268 -44.15 0.51 -18.92
C GLY A 268 -42.89 1.04 -18.23
N LEU A 269 -42.31 0.18 -17.41
CA LEU A 269 -41.22 0.53 -16.50
C LEU A 269 -39.86 0.16 -17.03
N GLU A 270 -38.86 0.91 -16.57
CA GLU A 270 -37.47 0.57 -16.72
C GLU A 270 -36.77 0.50 -15.36
N ALA A 271 -36.31 -0.69 -14.99
CA ALA A 271 -35.49 -0.87 -13.80
C ALA A 271 -34.13 -0.18 -13.98
N ILE A 272 -33.75 0.60 -12.98
CA ILE A 272 -32.48 1.33 -12.94
C ILE A 272 -31.72 0.86 -11.70
N PRO A 273 -30.45 0.46 -11.80
CA PRO A 273 -29.63 0.21 -10.63
C PRO A 273 -29.44 1.48 -9.79
N VAL A 274 -29.43 1.36 -8.46
CA VAL A 274 -29.19 2.49 -7.54
C VAL A 274 -27.90 3.25 -7.89
N LYS A 275 -26.83 2.55 -8.31
CA LYS A 275 -25.56 3.16 -8.73
C LYS A 275 -25.66 4.06 -9.96
N GLU A 276 -26.58 3.79 -10.88
CA GLU A 276 -26.82 4.67 -12.04
C GLU A 276 -27.60 5.92 -11.60
N MET A 277 -28.55 5.77 -10.68
CA MET A 277 -29.29 6.89 -10.09
C MET A 277 -28.38 7.82 -9.28
N GLU A 278 -27.39 7.30 -8.56
CA GLU A 278 -26.35 8.10 -7.89
C GLU A 278 -25.58 9.01 -8.87
N GLN A 279 -25.52 8.63 -10.15
CA GLN A 279 -24.87 9.41 -11.21
C GLN A 279 -25.83 10.40 -11.91
N GLY A 280 -27.09 10.47 -11.45
CA GLY A 280 -28.11 11.36 -12.01
C GLY A 280 -28.98 10.75 -13.11
N ASN A 281 -28.92 9.43 -13.35
CA ASN A 281 -29.72 8.78 -14.38
C ASN A 281 -31.03 8.21 -13.81
N PHE A 282 -32.16 8.89 -14.06
CA PHE A 282 -33.48 8.49 -13.56
C PHE A 282 -34.46 8.02 -14.65
N ARG A 283 -34.04 8.09 -15.93
CA ARG A 283 -34.79 7.74 -17.16
C ARG A 283 -36.17 8.39 -17.30
N GLU A 284 -36.36 9.15 -18.38
CA GLU A 284 -37.60 9.86 -18.67
C GLU A 284 -38.84 8.96 -18.79
N LYS A 285 -38.65 7.69 -19.15
CA LYS A 285 -39.73 6.71 -19.27
C LYS A 285 -40.39 6.34 -17.94
N ASN A 286 -39.69 6.56 -16.82
CA ASN A 286 -40.28 6.34 -15.51
C ASN A 286 -41.01 7.62 -15.08
N ASP A 287 -42.34 7.57 -15.03
CA ASP A 287 -43.16 8.74 -14.73
C ASP A 287 -42.86 9.31 -13.34
N TYR A 288 -42.71 8.43 -12.33
CA TYR A 288 -42.37 8.83 -10.97
C TYR A 288 -41.30 7.92 -10.37
N VAL A 289 -40.27 8.53 -9.78
CA VAL A 289 -39.23 7.82 -9.02
C VAL A 289 -39.07 8.44 -7.64
N TYR A 290 -39.27 7.62 -6.61
CA TYR A 290 -39.03 7.95 -5.21
C TYR A 290 -37.70 7.34 -4.79
N TYR A 291 -36.64 8.14 -4.84
CA TYR A 291 -35.27 7.73 -4.56
C TYR A 291 -34.91 8.01 -3.10
N LEU A 292 -34.61 6.96 -2.35
CA LEU A 292 -34.14 7.04 -0.98
C LEU A 292 -32.62 6.97 -0.94
N SER A 293 -32.02 7.92 -0.22
CA SER A 293 -30.58 7.98 0.04
C SER A 293 -30.30 8.17 1.53
N PHE A 294 -29.12 7.77 1.98
CA PHE A 294 -28.70 7.84 3.37
C PHE A 294 -27.39 8.61 3.51
N ARG A 295 -27.18 9.20 4.69
CA ARG A 295 -25.92 9.86 5.06
C ARG A 295 -25.60 9.61 6.53
N PHE A 296 -24.39 9.15 6.80
CA PHE A 296 -23.83 9.05 8.15
C PHE A 296 -22.95 10.28 8.45
N GLY A 297 -23.43 11.17 9.31
CA GLY A 297 -22.75 12.42 9.68
C GLY A 297 -21.86 12.30 10.93
N LYS A 298 -20.81 13.14 10.99
CA LYS A 298 -19.93 13.28 12.16
C LYS A 298 -20.42 14.22 13.26
#